data_AF-A0A351CET2-F1
#
_entry.id   AF-A0A351CET2-F1
#
_cell.length_a   1.000
_cell.length_b   1.000
_cell.length_c   1.000
_cell.angle_alpha   90.00
_cell.angle_beta   90.00
_cell.angle_gamma   90.00
#
_symmetry.space_group_name_H-M   'P 1'
#
loop_
_entity.id
_entity.type
_entity.pdbx_description
1 polymer ?
#
loop_
_entity_poly.entity_id
_entity_poly.type
_entity_poly.pdbx_seq_one_letter_code
_entity_poly.pdbx_strand_id
1 'polypeptide(L)'
;MKIEWYQSDDLILGFCGFKGSLGVYRFFLDRSEEWQFCPAETKLWDRYHQKVYFQGKADLIDFSDVADRVPLLPPQFPPPLNFHIVDPPEPATSNVLPGSRVFEKVNASPDKRLALYIVLEEDKYESAVGNGIFRYFKSAYFDREDAELSIKKELKSGRFYLYHIRKIHLIVSDNEILLDINGCDLSPFDHFTRQQICDDLVKKII
;
A
#
# COMPACT_ATOMS: atom_id res chain seq x y z
N MET A 1 1.76 11.33 -26.27
CA MET A 1 2.06 11.00 -24.85
C MET A 1 3.47 10.46 -24.79
N LYS A 2 4.29 10.87 -23.81
CA LYS A 2 5.62 10.28 -23.58
C LYS A 2 5.47 9.00 -22.76
N ILE A 3 6.13 7.93 -23.20
CA ILE A 3 6.26 6.67 -22.46
C ILE A 3 7.75 6.43 -22.23
N GLU A 4 8.13 6.13 -20.99
CA GLU A 4 9.48 5.70 -20.62
C GLU A 4 9.50 4.19 -20.44
N TRP A 5 10.46 3.53 -21.10
CA TRP A 5 10.48 2.08 -21.24
C TRP A 5 11.56 1.46 -20.39
N TYR A 6 11.18 0.41 -19.67
CA TYR A 6 12.09 -0.34 -18.82
C TYR A 6 11.94 -1.83 -19.06
N GLN A 7 13.05 -2.56 -18.93
CA GLN A 7 13.06 -4.01 -18.92
C GLN A 7 13.57 -4.53 -17.58
N SER A 8 12.94 -5.59 -17.08
CA SER A 8 13.46 -6.36 -15.96
C SER A 8 13.16 -7.82 -16.16
N ASP A 9 14.20 -8.64 -16.34
CA ASP A 9 14.07 -10.06 -16.65
C ASP A 9 13.18 -10.30 -17.88
N ASP A 10 12.06 -10.99 -17.69
CA ASP A 10 11.02 -11.33 -18.65
C ASP A 10 9.95 -10.23 -18.82
N LEU A 11 10.07 -9.09 -18.16
CA LEU A 11 9.03 -8.08 -18.07
C LEU A 11 9.43 -6.76 -18.74
N ILE A 12 8.60 -6.29 -19.67
CA ILE A 12 8.67 -4.95 -20.23
C ILE A 12 7.64 -4.05 -19.55
N LEU A 13 8.07 -2.84 -19.17
CA LEU A 13 7.26 -1.83 -18.52
C LEU A 13 7.27 -0.52 -19.31
N GLY A 14 6.10 0.07 -19.54
CA GLY A 14 5.94 1.37 -20.20
C GLY A 14 5.28 2.38 -19.26
N PHE A 15 6.06 3.28 -18.68
CA PHE A 15 5.59 4.31 -17.75
C PHE A 15 5.01 5.50 -18.50
N CYS A 16 3.71 5.73 -18.37
CA CYS A 16 2.97 6.76 -19.09
C CYS A 16 2.94 8.10 -18.32
N GLY A 17 3.37 9.18 -18.96
CA GLY A 17 3.45 10.50 -18.31
C GLY A 17 4.73 10.69 -17.49
N PHE A 18 4.80 11.74 -16.67
CA PHE A 18 6.00 12.03 -15.86
C PHE A 18 6.14 10.96 -14.78
N LYS A 19 7.21 10.15 -14.87
CA LYS A 19 7.47 9.01 -13.96
C LYS A 19 6.28 8.05 -13.83
N GLY A 20 5.50 7.86 -14.90
CA GLY A 20 4.33 6.97 -14.89
C GLY A 20 3.13 7.48 -14.10
N SER A 21 3.02 8.79 -13.85
CA SER A 21 1.88 9.39 -13.13
C SER A 21 0.50 9.11 -13.74
N LEU A 22 0.44 8.64 -14.99
CA LEU A 22 -0.81 8.28 -15.66
C LEU A 22 -1.07 6.77 -15.71
N GLY A 23 -0.14 5.94 -15.23
CA GLY A 23 -0.23 4.48 -15.25
C GLY A 23 0.97 3.80 -15.93
N VAL A 24 0.96 2.47 -15.91
CA VAL A 24 2.06 1.63 -16.40
C VAL A 24 1.52 0.53 -17.30
N TYR A 25 2.01 0.46 -18.53
CA TYR A 25 1.88 -0.74 -19.36
C TYR A 25 2.83 -1.82 -18.87
N ARG A 26 2.38 -3.08 -18.86
CA ARG A 26 3.21 -4.24 -18.61
C ARG A 26 3.00 -5.32 -19.66
N PHE A 27 4.08 -6.01 -20.01
CA PHE A 27 4.08 -7.17 -20.89
C PHE A 27 5.13 -8.19 -20.43
N PHE A 28 4.71 -9.43 -20.20
CA PHE A 28 5.63 -10.53 -19.89
C PHE A 28 6.00 -11.26 -21.18
N LEU A 29 7.28 -11.26 -21.53
CA LEU A 29 7.85 -11.87 -22.74
C LEU A 29 7.59 -13.38 -22.82
N ASP A 30 7.41 -14.08 -21.70
CA ASP A 30 7.29 -15.53 -21.63
C ASP A 30 5.85 -16.05 -21.51
N ARG A 31 4.88 -15.19 -21.16
CA ARG A 31 3.52 -15.61 -20.79
C ARG A 31 2.40 -14.62 -21.09
N SER A 32 2.70 -13.41 -21.56
CA SER A 32 1.68 -12.46 -21.99
C SER A 32 1.53 -12.51 -23.50
N GLU A 33 0.29 -12.60 -23.96
CA GLU A 33 -0.05 -12.43 -25.39
C GLU A 33 -0.44 -10.98 -25.70
N GLU A 34 -0.83 -10.20 -24.67
CA GLU A 34 -1.30 -8.83 -24.81
C GLU A 34 -0.71 -7.91 -23.74
N TRP A 35 -0.68 -6.61 -24.05
CA TRP A 35 -0.38 -5.57 -23.07
C TRP A 35 -1.45 -5.53 -22.00
N GLN A 36 -1.03 -5.28 -20.77
CA GLN A 36 -1.92 -4.95 -19.68
C GLN A 36 -1.57 -3.58 -19.14
N PHE A 37 -2.58 -2.82 -18.72
CA PHE A 37 -2.42 -1.48 -18.18
C PHE A 37 -2.72 -1.48 -16.68
N CYS A 38 -1.81 -0.94 -15.89
CA CYS A 38 -1.95 -0.74 -14.45
C CYS A 38 -2.22 0.76 -14.23
N PRO A 39 -3.47 1.17 -13.95
CA PRO A 39 -3.78 2.55 -13.57
C PRO A 39 -2.98 3.00 -12.34
N ALA A 40 -2.74 4.31 -12.23
CA ALA A 40 -1.88 4.89 -11.20
C ALA A 40 -2.37 4.63 -9.76
N GLU A 41 -3.66 4.39 -9.60
CA GLU A 41 -4.33 4.08 -8.33
C GLU A 41 -4.15 2.62 -7.88
N THR A 42 -3.57 1.75 -8.70
CA THR A 42 -3.48 0.32 -8.40
C THR A 42 -2.21 -0.06 -7.62
N LYS A 43 -2.29 -1.09 -6.78
CA LYS A 43 -1.14 -1.67 -6.07
C LYS A 43 -0.08 -2.21 -7.04
N LEU A 44 -0.52 -2.70 -8.20
CA LEU A 44 0.41 -3.15 -9.25
C LEU A 44 1.23 -2.00 -9.83
N TRP A 45 0.61 -0.84 -10.05
CA TRP A 45 1.34 0.35 -10.44
C TRP A 45 2.42 0.70 -9.41
N ASP A 46 2.05 0.76 -8.12
CA ASP A 46 2.99 1.10 -7.05
C ASP A 46 4.16 0.11 -7.00
N ARG A 47 3.88 -1.19 -7.09
CA ARG A 47 4.90 -2.24 -7.16
C ARG A 47 5.91 -2.01 -8.29
N TYR A 48 5.45 -1.67 -9.49
CA TYR A 48 6.35 -1.44 -10.62
C TYR A 48 7.08 -0.11 -10.51
N HIS A 49 6.41 0.94 -10.04
CA HIS A 49 7.03 2.23 -9.79
C HIS A 49 8.16 2.11 -8.76
N GLN A 50 7.94 1.39 -7.66
CA GLN A 50 8.96 1.04 -6.67
C GLN A 50 10.11 0.23 -7.28
N LYS A 51 9.80 -0.79 -8.09
CA LYS A 51 10.82 -1.63 -8.76
C LYS A 51 11.78 -0.80 -9.63
N VAL A 52 11.25 0.17 -10.38
CA VAL A 52 12.03 0.99 -11.31
C VAL A 52 12.72 2.15 -10.60
N TYR A 53 11.95 3.06 -10.00
CA TYR A 53 12.49 4.36 -9.57
C TYR A 53 13.17 4.33 -8.20
N PHE A 54 12.87 3.34 -7.36
CA PHE A 54 13.41 3.26 -6.00
C PHE A 54 14.42 2.12 -5.86
N GLN A 55 14.11 0.95 -6.41
CA GLN A 55 14.97 -0.23 -6.25
C GLN A 55 16.02 -0.36 -7.36
N GLY A 56 15.89 0.36 -8.47
CA GLY A 56 16.80 0.25 -9.61
C GLY A 56 16.86 -1.16 -10.20
N LYS A 57 15.76 -1.92 -10.11
CA LYS A 57 15.68 -3.33 -10.55
C LYS A 57 15.15 -3.47 -11.98
N ALA A 58 15.20 -2.41 -12.78
CA ALA A 58 14.85 -2.44 -14.18
C ALA A 58 15.76 -1.48 -14.95
N ASP A 59 16.20 -1.91 -16.11
CA ASP A 59 17.06 -1.14 -16.99
C ASP A 59 16.22 -0.27 -17.90
N LEU A 60 16.62 0.99 -18.07
CA LEU A 60 16.04 1.87 -19.07
C LEU A 60 16.40 1.35 -20.46
N ILE A 61 15.41 1.19 -21.34
CA ILE A 61 15.61 0.69 -22.69
C ILE A 61 15.03 1.64 -23.74
N ASP A 62 15.54 1.56 -24.98
CA ASP A 62 14.82 2.10 -26.12
C ASP A 62 13.75 1.08 -26.54
N PHE A 63 12.51 1.54 -26.77
CA PHE A 63 11.43 0.64 -27.18
C PHE A 63 11.71 -0.05 -28.52
N SER A 64 12.49 0.60 -29.39
CA SER A 64 12.88 0.02 -30.67
C SER A 64 13.70 -1.27 -30.52
N ASP A 65 14.37 -1.49 -29.38
CA ASP A 65 15.14 -2.71 -29.09
C ASP A 65 14.25 -3.93 -28.76
N VAL A 66 12.96 -3.71 -28.47
CA VAL A 66 12.00 -4.76 -28.09
C VAL A 66 10.77 -4.80 -28.98
N ALA A 67 10.63 -3.87 -29.92
CA ALA A 67 9.41 -3.65 -30.70
C ALA A 67 8.99 -4.85 -31.58
N ASP A 68 9.93 -5.71 -31.95
CA ASP A 68 9.71 -6.95 -32.72
C ASP A 68 9.25 -8.13 -31.85
N ARG A 69 9.41 -8.04 -30.52
CA ARG A 69 9.10 -9.09 -29.54
C ARG A 69 7.80 -8.87 -28.78
N VAL A 70 7.17 -7.71 -28.96
CA VAL A 70 5.96 -7.32 -28.22
C VAL A 70 4.86 -6.90 -29.20
N PRO A 71 3.57 -7.10 -28.85
CA PRO A 71 2.47 -6.62 -29.67
C PRO A 71 2.46 -5.09 -29.72
N LEU A 72 1.76 -4.52 -30.70
CA LEU A 72 1.53 -3.08 -30.74
C LEU A 72 0.70 -2.64 -29.52
N LEU A 73 0.98 -1.44 -29.02
CA LEU A 73 0.17 -0.83 -27.98
C LEU A 73 -1.24 -0.51 -28.48
N PRO A 74 -2.23 -0.41 -27.57
CA PRO A 74 -3.54 0.11 -27.89
C PRO A 74 -3.44 1.50 -28.55
N PRO A 75 -4.20 1.77 -29.62
CA PRO A 75 -4.08 3.02 -30.38
C PRO A 75 -4.60 4.25 -29.63
N GLN A 76 -5.34 4.05 -28.54
CA GLN A 76 -5.91 5.11 -27.71
C GLN A 76 -5.25 5.15 -26.34
N PHE A 77 -5.05 6.36 -25.81
CA PHE A 77 -4.69 6.58 -24.42
C PHE A 77 -5.72 7.48 -23.70
N PRO A 78 -6.13 7.15 -22.45
CA PRO A 78 -5.86 5.89 -21.76
C PRO A 78 -6.42 4.69 -22.55
N PRO A 79 -5.84 3.49 -22.40
CA PRO A 79 -6.31 2.34 -23.13
C PRO A 79 -7.75 1.99 -22.70
N PRO A 80 -8.50 1.24 -23.53
CA PRO A 80 -9.82 0.75 -23.15
C PRO A 80 -9.80 -0.05 -21.85
N LEU A 81 -10.90 -0.03 -21.09
CA LEU A 81 -10.97 -0.62 -19.74
C LEU A 81 -10.67 -2.13 -19.70
N ASN A 82 -10.87 -2.87 -20.78
CA ASN A 82 -10.52 -4.30 -20.84
C ASN A 82 -9.01 -4.57 -20.77
N PHE A 83 -8.17 -3.56 -21.00
CA PHE A 83 -6.72 -3.64 -20.77
C PHE A 83 -6.36 -3.36 -19.31
N HIS A 84 -7.25 -2.74 -18.53
CA HIS A 84 -6.94 -2.30 -17.17
C HIS A 84 -6.95 -3.49 -16.24
N ILE A 85 -5.86 -3.63 -15.48
CA ILE A 85 -5.83 -4.55 -14.35
C ILE A 85 -6.36 -3.79 -13.16
N VAL A 86 -7.49 -4.25 -12.65
CA VAL A 86 -8.02 -3.81 -11.36
C VAL A 86 -7.35 -4.59 -10.24
N ASP A 87 -7.10 -3.93 -9.12
CA ASP A 87 -6.72 -4.65 -7.91
C ASP A 87 -7.84 -5.64 -7.54
N PRO A 88 -7.50 -6.85 -7.09
CA PRO A 88 -8.51 -7.76 -6.57
C PRO A 88 -9.27 -7.05 -5.44
N PRO A 89 -10.59 -7.30 -5.30
CA PRO A 89 -11.35 -6.74 -4.19
C PRO A 89 -10.66 -7.12 -2.89
N GLU A 90 -10.57 -6.15 -1.97
CA GLU A 90 -10.02 -6.43 -0.65
C GLU A 90 -10.80 -7.60 -0.03
N PRO A 91 -10.11 -8.57 0.60
CA PRO A 91 -10.79 -9.59 1.38
C PRO A 91 -11.72 -8.90 2.38
N ALA A 92 -12.98 -9.33 2.41
CA ALA A 92 -13.99 -8.73 3.28
C ALA A 92 -13.71 -8.96 4.78
N THR A 93 -12.85 -9.93 5.10
CA THR A 93 -12.72 -10.49 6.44
C THR A 93 -11.32 -10.29 7.02
N SER A 94 -11.29 -9.53 8.12
CA SER A 94 -10.18 -9.45 9.06
C SER A 94 -9.78 -10.85 9.56
N ASN A 95 -8.48 -11.17 9.59
CA ASN A 95 -7.98 -12.46 10.10
C ASN A 95 -8.09 -12.59 11.64
N VAL A 96 -8.80 -11.67 12.32
CA VAL A 96 -8.92 -11.69 13.78
C VAL A 96 -10.08 -12.60 14.20
N LEU A 97 -9.76 -13.89 14.38
CA LEU A 97 -10.72 -14.90 14.81
C LEU A 97 -11.01 -14.85 16.32
N PRO A 98 -12.16 -15.43 16.76
CA PRO A 98 -12.43 -15.72 18.16
C PRO A 98 -11.27 -16.44 18.85
N GLY A 99 -10.95 -16.06 20.08
CA GLY A 99 -9.82 -16.60 20.85
C GLY A 99 -8.49 -15.85 20.68
N SER A 100 -8.38 -14.88 19.78
CA SER A 100 -7.21 -13.99 19.77
C SER A 100 -7.26 -12.97 20.92
N ARG A 101 -6.09 -12.57 21.46
CA ARG A 101 -5.99 -11.58 22.56
C ARG A 101 -6.74 -10.28 22.24
N VAL A 102 -6.73 -9.86 20.97
CA VAL A 102 -7.45 -8.67 20.50
C VAL A 102 -8.95 -8.93 20.54
N PHE A 103 -9.42 -10.05 19.97
CA PHE A 103 -10.84 -10.41 19.97
C PHE A 103 -11.42 -10.46 21.37
N GLU A 104 -10.75 -11.13 22.30
CA GLU A 104 -11.23 -11.24 23.68
C GLU A 104 -11.29 -9.86 24.37
N LYS A 105 -10.32 -8.99 24.13
CA LYS A 105 -10.34 -7.63 24.67
C LYS A 105 -11.43 -6.75 24.06
N VAL A 106 -11.69 -6.84 22.76
CA VAL A 106 -12.81 -6.11 22.13
C VAL A 106 -14.14 -6.65 22.64
N ASN A 107 -14.30 -7.97 22.71
CA ASN A 107 -15.53 -8.61 23.18
C ASN A 107 -15.83 -8.30 24.66
N ALA A 108 -14.80 -8.11 25.49
CA ALA A 108 -14.92 -7.72 26.89
C ALA A 108 -15.08 -6.20 27.12
N SER A 109 -14.92 -5.37 26.07
CA SER A 109 -15.03 -3.92 26.19
C SER A 109 -16.49 -3.43 26.21
N PRO A 110 -16.79 -2.28 26.84
CA PRO A 110 -18.12 -1.67 26.79
C PRO A 110 -18.59 -1.50 25.34
N ASP A 111 -19.86 -1.80 25.08
CA ASP A 111 -20.48 -1.77 23.75
C ASP A 111 -19.76 -2.64 22.70
N LYS A 112 -18.94 -3.61 23.13
CA LYS A 112 -18.03 -4.40 22.28
C LYS A 112 -17.17 -3.51 21.38
N ARG A 113 -16.80 -2.33 21.88
CA ARG A 113 -16.04 -1.31 21.17
C ARG A 113 -14.78 -0.95 21.95
N LEU A 114 -13.63 -1.24 21.35
CA LEU A 114 -12.33 -0.99 21.97
C LEU A 114 -11.56 0.08 21.22
N ALA A 115 -11.08 1.09 21.95
CA ALA A 115 -10.14 2.05 21.40
C ALA A 115 -8.71 1.49 21.40
N LEU A 116 -7.97 1.74 20.33
CA LEU A 116 -6.53 1.46 20.23
C LEU A 116 -5.79 2.71 19.76
N TYR A 117 -4.51 2.80 20.14
CA TYR A 117 -3.59 3.83 19.70
C TYR A 117 -2.55 3.21 18.76
N ILE A 118 -2.59 3.60 17.50
CA ILE A 118 -1.67 3.13 16.48
C ILE A 118 -0.59 4.17 16.22
N VAL A 119 0.64 3.69 16.08
CA VAL A 119 1.82 4.49 15.75
C VAL A 119 2.13 4.28 14.27
N LEU A 120 2.12 5.38 13.53
CA LEU A 120 2.55 5.43 12.13
C LEU A 120 3.93 6.06 12.04
N GLU A 121 4.78 5.50 11.20
CA GLU A 121 6.12 5.99 10.89
C GLU A 121 6.13 6.64 9.51
N GLU A 122 6.62 7.87 9.42
CA GLU A 122 6.77 8.62 8.18
C GLU A 122 8.25 8.82 7.90
N ASP A 123 8.69 8.40 6.72
CA ASP A 123 10.04 8.67 6.24
C ASP A 123 10.15 10.12 5.77
N LYS A 124 10.92 10.95 6.51
CA LYS A 124 11.10 12.35 6.15
C LYS A 124 11.88 12.54 4.87
N TYR A 125 12.75 11.60 4.51
CA TYR A 125 13.49 11.68 3.25
C TYR A 125 12.51 11.50 2.09
N GLU A 126 11.72 10.43 2.11
CA GLU A 126 10.68 10.21 1.08
C GLU A 126 9.65 11.34 1.04
N SER A 127 9.27 11.90 2.19
CA SER A 127 8.29 13.00 2.26
C SER A 127 8.86 14.35 1.78
N ALA A 128 10.17 14.57 1.89
CA ALA A 128 10.81 15.82 1.46
C ALA A 128 11.26 15.81 0.00
N VAL A 129 11.60 14.64 -0.57
CA VAL A 129 12.14 14.51 -1.94
C VAL A 129 11.29 13.65 -2.89
N GLY A 130 10.24 13.00 -2.40
CA GLY A 130 9.40 12.05 -3.14
C GLY A 130 8.00 12.56 -3.51
N ASN A 131 7.14 11.63 -3.95
CA ASN A 131 5.82 11.91 -4.56
C ASN A 131 4.66 12.09 -3.56
N GLY A 132 4.91 12.24 -2.25
CA GLY A 132 3.86 12.34 -1.24
C GLY A 132 4.32 12.08 0.18
N ILE A 133 3.38 12.15 1.14
CA ILE A 133 3.62 11.83 2.56
C ILE A 133 3.16 10.39 2.81
N PHE A 134 4.11 9.48 3.01
CA PHE A 134 3.82 8.07 3.25
C PHE A 134 3.93 7.75 4.75
N ARG A 135 2.87 7.18 5.33
CA ARG A 135 2.81 6.82 6.75
C ARG A 135 2.59 5.32 6.91
N TYR A 136 3.62 4.61 7.38
CA TYR A 136 3.64 3.17 7.51
C TYR A 136 3.20 2.70 8.90
N PHE A 137 2.42 1.63 8.98
CA PHE A 137 2.01 1.04 10.25
C PHE A 137 3.21 0.44 11.00
N LYS A 138 3.55 1.01 12.16
CA LYS A 138 4.66 0.56 12.99
C LYS A 138 4.20 -0.36 14.13
N SER A 139 3.25 0.09 14.94
CA SER A 139 2.78 -0.67 16.10
C SER A 139 1.41 -0.18 16.61
N ALA A 140 0.77 -0.99 17.47
CA ALA A 140 -0.48 -0.65 18.12
C ALA A 140 -0.43 -0.91 19.62
N TYR A 141 -1.13 -0.07 20.39
CA TYR A 141 -1.16 -0.10 21.85
C TYR A 141 -2.58 0.08 22.34
N PHE A 142 -2.90 -0.54 23.48
CA PHE A 142 -4.16 -0.28 24.18
C PHE A 142 -4.15 1.09 24.87
N ASP A 143 -2.97 1.53 25.30
CA ASP A 143 -2.78 2.77 26.06
C ASP A 143 -1.94 3.78 25.28
N ARG A 144 -2.35 5.05 25.35
CA ARG A 144 -1.67 6.14 24.65
C ARG A 144 -0.26 6.37 25.19
N GLU A 145 -0.09 6.23 26.50
CA GLU A 145 1.21 6.44 27.16
C GLU A 145 2.26 5.46 26.65
N ASP A 146 1.88 4.20 26.40
CA ASP A 146 2.78 3.19 25.82
C ASP A 146 3.17 3.51 24.38
N ALA A 147 2.22 4.02 23.59
CA ALA A 147 2.50 4.52 22.24
C ALA A 147 3.48 5.70 22.26
N GLU A 148 3.32 6.65 23.18
CA GLU A 148 4.23 7.78 23.33
C GLU A 148 5.62 7.35 23.82
N LEU A 149 5.68 6.38 24.74
CA LEU A 149 6.93 5.81 25.23
C LEU A 149 7.69 5.08 24.13
N SER A 150 7.00 4.36 23.24
CA SER A 150 7.64 3.68 22.11
C SER A 150 8.25 4.69 21.14
N ILE A 151 7.53 5.75 20.79
CA ILE A 151 8.05 6.85 19.96
C ILE A 151 9.29 7.50 20.59
N LYS A 152 9.26 7.78 21.90
CA LYS A 152 10.41 8.35 22.62
C LYS A 152 11.66 7.46 22.54
N LYS A 153 11.50 6.13 22.58
CA LYS A 153 12.62 5.18 22.41
C LYS A 153 13.18 5.23 20.99
N GLU A 154 12.29 5.27 20.00
CA GLU A 154 12.67 5.34 18.59
C GLU A 154 13.39 6.65 18.23
N LEU A 155 12.93 7.79 18.74
CA LEU A 155 13.56 9.09 18.50
C LEU A 155 14.99 9.16 19.07
N LYS A 156 15.29 8.43 20.15
CA LYS A 156 16.65 8.32 20.69
C LYS A 156 17.61 7.55 19.77
N SER A 157 17.09 6.74 18.84
CA SER A 157 17.92 5.98 17.89
C SER A 157 18.47 6.81 16.73
N GLY A 158 18.12 8.10 16.64
CA GLY A 158 18.70 9.04 15.68
C GLY A 158 18.23 8.88 14.22
N ARG A 159 17.14 8.15 13.97
CA ARG A 159 16.61 7.94 12.62
C ARG A 159 15.78 9.14 12.12
N PHE A 160 15.77 9.37 10.80
CA PHE A 160 15.06 10.46 10.12
C PHE A 160 13.54 10.23 9.96
N TYR A 161 12.87 9.71 10.97
CA TYR A 161 11.43 9.42 10.91
C TYR A 161 10.60 10.45 11.69
N LEU A 162 9.38 10.75 11.21
CA LEU A 162 8.30 11.30 12.04
C LEU A 162 7.41 10.17 12.52
N TYR A 163 6.87 10.34 13.73
CA TYR A 163 5.93 9.39 14.29
C TYR A 163 4.61 10.07 14.60
N HIS A 164 3.52 9.38 14.28
CA HIS A 164 2.17 9.87 14.42
C HIS A 164 1.34 8.89 15.22
N ILE A 165 0.72 9.35 16.31
CA ILE A 165 -0.26 8.54 17.03
C ILE A 165 -1.66 8.81 16.46
N ARG A 166 -2.43 7.76 16.21
CA ARG A 166 -3.84 7.84 15.85
C ARG A 166 -4.67 6.95 16.77
N LYS A 167 -5.88 7.39 17.05
CA LYS A 167 -6.85 6.60 17.81
C LYS A 167 -7.81 5.94 16.82
N ILE A 168 -7.90 4.61 16.89
CA ILE A 168 -8.87 3.82 16.15
C ILE A 168 -9.83 3.12 17.10
N HIS A 169 -10.97 2.69 16.58
CA HIS A 169 -11.90 1.83 17.32
C HIS A 169 -12.08 0.51 16.59
N LEU A 170 -12.08 -0.57 17.35
CA LEU A 170 -12.43 -1.91 16.90
C LEU A 170 -13.79 -2.27 17.45
N ILE A 171 -14.62 -2.92 16.65
CA ILE A 171 -15.91 -3.48 17.07
C ILE A 171 -15.96 -4.97 16.71
N VAL A 172 -16.75 -5.75 17.47
CA VAL A 172 -17.07 -7.14 17.11
C VAL A 172 -18.45 -7.22 16.49
N SER A 173 -18.54 -7.79 15.29
CA SER A 173 -19.80 -8.07 14.57
C SER A 173 -19.70 -9.47 13.96
N ASP A 174 -20.71 -10.31 14.14
CA ASP A 174 -20.77 -11.67 13.60
C ASP A 174 -19.52 -12.54 13.84
N ASN A 175 -18.92 -12.41 15.03
CA ASN A 175 -17.66 -13.07 15.43
C ASN A 175 -16.41 -12.63 14.66
N GLU A 176 -16.46 -11.45 14.04
CA GLU A 176 -15.33 -10.82 13.37
C GLU A 176 -15.00 -9.48 14.03
N ILE A 177 -13.73 -9.10 14.04
CA ILE A 177 -13.33 -7.74 14.40
C ILE A 177 -13.34 -6.86 13.16
N LEU A 178 -14.13 -5.79 13.23
CA LEU A 178 -14.17 -4.73 12.24
C LEU A 178 -13.50 -3.47 12.77
N LEU A 179 -12.85 -2.73 11.87
CA LEU A 179 -12.43 -1.36 12.13
C LEU A 179 -13.66 -0.45 12.06
N ASP A 180 -13.95 0.29 13.13
CA ASP A 180 -15.01 1.28 13.15
C ASP A 180 -14.51 2.60 12.56
N ILE A 181 -14.79 2.76 11.27
CA ILE A 181 -14.28 3.84 10.42
C ILE A 181 -15.15 5.09 10.52
N ASN A 182 -16.40 4.97 10.98
CA ASN A 182 -17.33 6.09 11.08
C ASN A 182 -16.93 7.12 12.14
N GLY A 183 -15.94 6.80 13.00
CA GLY A 183 -15.37 7.72 13.98
C GLY A 183 -13.88 8.01 13.80
N CYS A 184 -13.26 7.55 12.71
CA CYS A 184 -11.82 7.65 12.50
C CYS A 184 -11.51 8.40 11.20
N ASP A 185 -10.76 9.49 11.34
CA ASP A 185 -10.15 10.15 10.19
C ASP A 185 -9.08 9.22 9.59
N LEU A 186 -9.45 8.56 8.48
CA LEU A 186 -8.57 7.66 7.75
C LEU A 186 -7.72 8.35 6.68
N SER A 187 -7.86 9.67 6.50
CA SER A 187 -7.03 10.45 5.57
C SER A 187 -5.50 10.35 5.75
N PRO A 188 -4.95 9.76 6.84
CA PRO A 188 -3.52 9.47 6.94
C PRO A 188 -3.11 8.03 6.55
N PHE A 189 -4.06 7.13 6.24
CA PHE A 189 -3.83 5.72 5.86
C PHE A 189 -3.80 5.54 4.34
N ASP A 190 -3.39 6.57 3.60
CA ASP A 190 -3.60 6.68 2.14
C ASP A 190 -3.11 5.48 1.30
N HIS A 191 -2.33 4.56 1.88
CA HIS A 191 -1.83 3.35 1.23
C HIS A 191 -2.19 2.03 1.93
N PHE A 192 -2.91 2.08 3.07
CA PHE A 192 -3.33 0.88 3.80
C PHE A 192 -4.80 0.58 3.55
N THR A 193 -5.03 -0.61 3.01
CA THR A 193 -6.34 -1.25 3.00
C THR A 193 -6.83 -1.53 4.42
N ARG A 194 -8.15 -1.64 4.61
CA ARG A 194 -8.73 -1.97 5.92
C ARG A 194 -8.17 -3.29 6.44
N GLN A 195 -8.03 -4.25 5.53
CA GLN A 195 -7.46 -5.55 5.84
C GLN A 195 -6.00 -5.46 6.30
N GLN A 196 -5.16 -4.66 5.64
CA GLN A 196 -3.77 -4.49 6.06
C GLN A 196 -3.66 -3.90 7.46
N ILE A 197 -4.53 -2.94 7.81
CA ILE A 197 -4.59 -2.40 9.17
C ILE A 197 -4.97 -3.52 10.15
N CYS A 198 -6.00 -4.31 9.85
CA CYS A 198 -6.42 -5.43 10.69
C CYS A 198 -5.33 -6.51 10.84
N ASP A 199 -4.65 -6.89 9.77
CA ASP A 199 -3.58 -7.88 9.77
C ASP A 199 -2.36 -7.38 10.56
N ASP A 200 -1.98 -6.11 10.40
CA ASP A 200 -0.89 -5.50 11.16
C ASP A 200 -1.25 -5.35 12.65
N LEU A 201 -2.51 -5.04 12.97
CA LEU A 201 -2.99 -5.02 14.35
C LEU A 201 -2.82 -6.37 15.04
N VAL A 202 -3.16 -7.48 14.37
CA VAL A 202 -2.94 -8.83 14.94
C VAL A 202 -1.46 -9.07 15.25
N LYS A 203 -0.57 -8.65 14.35
CA LYS A 203 0.86 -8.95 14.42
C LYS A 203 1.64 -8.04 15.37
N LYS A 204 1.22 -6.79 15.51
CA LYS A 204 2.03 -5.71 16.10
C LYS A 204 1.35 -5.00 17.26
N ILE A 205 0.22 -5.51 17.75
CA ILE A 205 -0.35 -5.04 19.01
C ILE A 205 0.48 -5.56 20.18
N ILE A 206 0.84 -4.65 21.08
CA ILE A 206 1.69 -4.92 22.25
C ILE A 206 0.83 -4.84 23.51
#